data_AF-A0A8J3MJA7-F1
#
_entry.id   AF-A0A8J3MJA7-F1
#
_cell.length_a   1.000
_cell.length_b   1.000
_cell.length_c   1.000
_cell.angle_alpha   90.00
_cell.angle_beta   90.00
_cell.angle_gamma   90.00
#
_symmetry.space_group_name_H-M   'P 1'
#
loop_
_entity.id
_entity.type
_entity.pdbx_description
1 polymer ?
#
loop_
_entity_poly.entity_id
_entity_poly.type
_entity_poly.pdbx_seq_one_letter_code
_entity_poly.pdbx_strand_id
1 'polypeptide(L)' 'MEKIAAKFVHGAAEVTREIEVDSAADPPATFSILLPSGYEPGDPMRAEVPWEAVYLLEANPLGDPPWIYRFRSIVDPDE' A
#
# COMPACT_ATOMS: atom_id res chain seq x y z
N MET A 1 12.47 12.03 -8.07
CA MET A 1 11.29 11.74 -7.23
C MET A 1 10.14 12.61 -7.70
N GLU A 2 9.11 11.97 -8.21
CA GLU A 2 7.83 12.54 -8.67
C GLU A 2 6.73 12.15 -7.68
N LYS A 3 5.63 12.91 -7.65
CA LYS A 3 4.45 12.58 -6.84
C LYS A 3 3.34 12.09 -7.73
N ILE A 4 2.74 10.95 -7.37
CA ILE A 4 1.55 10.42 -8.05
C ILE A 4 0.41 10.24 -7.06
N ALA A 5 -0.81 10.49 -7.52
CA ALA A 5 -2.00 10.02 -6.83
C ALA A 5 -2.19 8.53 -7.14
N ALA A 6 -2.35 7.72 -6.10
CA ALA A 6 -2.54 6.29 -6.21
C ALA A 6 -3.67 5.85 -5.26
N LYS A 7 -4.50 4.91 -5.72
CA LYS A 7 -5.57 4.34 -4.88
C LYS A 7 -5.09 3.05 -4.24
N PHE A 8 -5.10 2.99 -2.93
CA PHE A 8 -4.82 1.78 -2.15
C PHE A 8 -6.13 1.08 -1.80
N VAL A 9 -6.24 -0.20 -2.17
CA VAL A 9 -7.44 -1.01 -1.94
C VAL A 9 -7.10 -2.16 -1.01
N HIS A 10 -7.85 -2.27 0.09
CA HIS A 10 -7.75 -3.35 1.07
C HIS A 10 -9.15 -3.93 1.30
N GLY A 11 -9.47 -5.03 0.62
CA GLY A 11 -10.82 -5.61 0.67
C GLY A 11 -11.87 -4.63 0.11
N ALA A 12 -12.81 -4.21 0.96
CA ALA A 12 -13.83 -3.20 0.61
C ALA A 12 -13.39 -1.75 0.92
N ALA A 13 -12.24 -1.56 1.59
CA ALA A 13 -11.72 -0.25 1.90
C ALA A 13 -10.87 0.27 0.74
N GLU A 14 -11.08 1.53 0.35
CA GLU A 14 -10.30 2.22 -0.67
C GLU A 14 -9.83 3.57 -0.12
N VAL A 15 -8.58 3.92 -0.34
CA VAL A 15 -8.03 5.23 0.03
C VAL A 15 -7.12 5.76 -1.06
N THR A 16 -7.36 6.98 -1.52
CA THR A 16 -6.45 7.66 -2.45
C THR A 16 -5.41 8.44 -1.66
N ARG A 17 -4.14 8.26 -1.97
CA ARG A 17 -3.02 9.01 -1.36
C ARG A 17 -2.03 9.45 -2.43
N GLU A 18 -1.30 10.51 -2.13
CA GLU A 18 -0.13 10.90 -2.91
C GLU A 18 1.09 10.14 -2.39
N ILE A 19 1.85 9.51 -3.29
CA ILE A 19 3.10 8.82 -2.99
C ILE A 19 4.24 9.36 -3.84
N GLU A 20 5.45 9.28 -3.30
CA GLU A 20 6.67 9.65 -4.01
C GLU A 20 7.25 8.43 -4.72
N VAL A 21 7.54 8.57 -6.01
CA VAL A 21 8.06 7.51 -6.88
C VAL A 21 9.23 8.05 -7.72
N ASP A 22 10.06 7.17 -8.25
CA ASP A 22 11.15 7.60 -9.15
C ASP A 22 10.63 8.08 -10.49
N SER A 23 9.59 7.42 -11.03
CA SER A 23 8.92 7.82 -12.26
C SER A 23 7.39 7.70 -12.17
N ALA A 24 6.67 8.74 -12.58
CA ALA A 24 5.21 8.73 -12.64
C ALA A 24 4.64 7.87 -13.80
N ALA A 25 5.45 7.62 -14.83
CA ALA A 25 5.10 6.77 -15.98
C ALA A 25 5.37 5.28 -15.73
N ASP A 26 6.25 4.97 -14.77
CA ASP A 26 6.63 3.62 -14.38
C ASP A 26 6.70 3.52 -12.83
N PRO A 27 5.54 3.54 -12.14
CA PRO A 27 5.52 3.43 -10.69
C PRO A 27 5.94 2.03 -10.24
N PRO A 28 6.42 1.88 -9.00
CA PRO A 28 6.93 0.60 -8.51
C PRO A 28 5.84 -0.48 -8.50
N ALA A 29 6.21 -1.70 -8.90
CA ALA A 29 5.26 -2.82 -8.93
C ALA A 29 4.72 -3.18 -7.53
N THR A 30 5.46 -2.85 -6.49
CA THR A 30 5.11 -3.07 -5.08
C THR A 30 5.24 -1.78 -4.30
N PHE A 31 4.30 -1.51 -3.40
CA PHE A 31 4.39 -0.40 -2.46
C PHE A 31 4.07 -0.88 -1.06
N SER A 32 4.95 -0.57 -0.10
CA SER A 32 4.78 -0.93 1.31
C SER A 32 4.29 0.28 2.10
N ILE A 33 3.26 0.10 2.92
CA ILE A 33 2.82 1.10 3.88
C ILE A 33 3.04 0.53 5.28
N LEU A 34 3.81 1.24 6.09
CA LEU A 34 3.91 0.97 7.52
C LEU A 34 2.54 1.16 8.15
N LEU A 35 2.01 0.08 8.70
CA LEU A 35 0.76 0.14 9.44
C LEU A 35 1.06 0.70 10.85
N PRO A 36 0.20 1.59 11.39
CA PRO A 36 0.33 2.02 12.77
C PRO A 36 0.28 0.79 13.68
N SER A 37 1.12 0.78 14.71
CA SER A 37 1.19 -0.28 15.73
C SER A 37 -0.23 -0.55 16.25
N GLY A 38 -0.75 -1.77 16.01
CA GLY A 38 -2.12 -2.16 16.37
C GLY A 38 -3.03 -2.59 15.22
N TYR A 39 -2.53 -2.68 13.98
CA TYR A 39 -3.25 -3.37 12.91
C TYR A 39 -2.93 -4.87 12.92
N GLU A 40 -3.73 -5.67 13.62
CA GLU A 40 -3.79 -7.12 13.45
C GLU A 40 -5.20 -7.49 12.98
N PRO A 41 -5.37 -8.18 11.84
CA PRO A 41 -6.61 -8.88 11.54
C PRO A 41 -6.66 -10.16 12.38
N GLY A 42 -6.92 -10.05 13.69
CA GLY A 42 -7.33 -11.20 14.51
C GLY A 42 -6.88 -11.28 15.97
N ASP A 43 -5.82 -10.60 16.41
CA ASP A 43 -5.32 -10.76 17.79
C ASP A 43 -4.70 -9.45 18.33
N PRO A 44 -4.88 -9.04 19.60
CA PRO A 44 -4.50 -7.71 20.08
C PRO A 44 -3.18 -7.66 20.89
N MET A 45 -2.16 -8.49 20.60
CA MET A 45 -1.03 -8.58 21.54
C MET A 45 0.37 -8.80 20.93
N ARG A 46 0.77 -8.07 19.88
CA ARG A 46 2.17 -7.68 19.67
C ARG A 46 2.31 -6.25 19.17
N ALA A 47 2.50 -5.31 20.10
CA ALA A 47 3.05 -4.00 19.81
C ALA A 47 4.58 -4.09 19.99
N GLU A 48 5.36 -3.99 18.91
CA GLU A 48 6.73 -3.41 18.93
C GLU A 48 7.38 -3.31 17.55
N VAL A 49 6.94 -4.07 16.52
CA VAL A 49 7.43 -3.94 15.14
C VAL A 49 6.29 -3.47 14.21
N PRO A 50 6.47 -2.39 13.42
CA PRO A 50 5.44 -1.94 12.50
C PRO A 50 5.37 -2.90 11.31
N TRP A 51 4.35 -3.74 11.28
CA TRP A 51 4.00 -4.58 10.14
C TRP A 51 3.94 -3.77 8.84
N GLU A 52 4.53 -4.29 7.76
CA GLU A 52 4.49 -3.68 6.43
C GLU A 52 3.35 -4.28 5.60
N ALA A 53 2.35 -3.47 5.26
CA ALA A 53 1.34 -3.87 4.28
C ALA A 53 1.90 -3.72 2.87
N VAL A 54 2.06 -4.83 2.17
CA VAL A 54 2.52 -4.86 0.78
C VAL A 54 1.33 -4.79 -0.16
N TYR A 55 1.38 -3.84 -1.08
CA TYR A 55 0.41 -3.66 -2.14
C TYR A 55 1.04 -3.89 -3.51
N LEU A 56 0.27 -4.45 -4.44
CA LEU A 56 0.69 -4.66 -5.83
C LEU A 56 0.03 -3.66 -6.75
N LEU A 57 0.82 -3.11 -7.67
CA LEU A 57 0.36 -2.23 -8.71
C LEU A 57 -0.56 -2.95 -9.69
N GLU A 58 -1.70 -2.33 -9.97
CA GLU A 58 -2.66 -2.70 -10.99
C GLU A 58 -3.08 -1.46 -11.79
N ALA A 59 -3.37 -1.67 -13.07
CA ALA A 59 -3.91 -0.61 -13.92
C ALA A 59 -5.36 -0.31 -13.52
N ASN A 60 -5.70 0.98 -13.38
CA ASN A 60 -7.09 1.37 -13.17
C ASN A 60 -7.85 1.46 -14.50
N PRO A 61 -8.83 0.59 -14.78
CA PRO A 61 -9.64 0.69 -16.00
C PRO A 61 -10.49 1.97 -16.05
N LEU A 62 -10.73 2.63 -14.90
CA LEU A 62 -11.49 3.88 -14.82
C LEU A 62 -10.64 5.13 -15.08
N GLY A 63 -9.31 4.98 -15.14
CA GLY A 63 -8.38 6.03 -15.57
C GLY A 63 -7.98 7.09 -14.54
N ASP A 64 -8.73 7.27 -13.43
CA ASP A 64 -8.38 8.25 -12.39
C ASP A 64 -8.60 7.71 -10.95
N PRO A 65 -7.56 7.67 -10.09
CA PRO A 65 -6.14 7.77 -10.46
C PRO A 65 -5.74 6.61 -11.37
N PRO A 66 -4.74 6.77 -12.26
CA PRO A 66 -4.33 5.72 -13.20
C PRO A 66 -3.78 4.46 -12.51
N TRP A 67 -3.30 4.61 -11.27
CA TRP A 67 -2.59 3.58 -10.52
C TRP A 67 -3.39 3.10 -9.31
N ILE A 68 -3.67 1.80 -9.24
CA ILE A 68 -4.26 1.14 -8.08
C ILE A 68 -3.21 0.24 -7.44
N TYR A 69 -3.08 0.30 -6.12
CA TYR A 69 -2.28 -0.61 -5.32
C TYR A 69 -3.24 -1.50 -4.51
N ARG A 70 -3.32 -2.79 -4.84
CA ARG A 70 -4.16 -3.75 -4.10
C ARG A 70 -3.37 -4.49 -3.05
N PHE A 71 -3.93 -4.58 -1.85
CA PHE A 71 -3.34 -5.30 -0.73
C PHE A 71 -3.08 -6.76 -1.12
N ARG A 72 -1.85 -7.21 -0.85
CA ARG A 72 -1.42 -8.58 -1.13
C ARG A 72 -1.15 -9.36 0.15
N SER A 73 -0.34 -8.81 1.04
CA SER A 73 0.11 -9.48 2.26
C SER A 73 0.60 -8.46 3.29
N ILE A 74 0.64 -8.90 4.54
CA ILE A 74 1.43 -8.24 5.59
C ILE A 74 2.76 -8.99 5.68
N VAL A 75 3.86 -8.25 5.75
CA VAL A 75 5.21 -8.81 5.93
C VAL A 75 5.78 -8.24 7.23
N ASP A 76 6.49 -9.09 7.97
CA ASP A 76 7.30 -8.66 9.09
C ASP A 76 8.62 -8.09 8.52
N PRO A 77 8.95 -6.81 8.75
CA PRO A 77 10.14 -6.19 8.19
C PRO A 77 11.46 -6.77 8.75
N ASP A 78 11.42 -7.55 9.83
CA ASP A 78 12.58 -8.15 10.49
C ASP A 78 12.82 -9.64 10.12
N GLU A 79 11.96 -10.27 9.30
CA GLU A 79 12.09 -11.68 8.83
C GLU A 79 12.59 -11.81 7.38
#